data_AF-X1MB51-F1
#
_entry.id   AF-X1MB51-F1
#
_cell.length_a   1.000
_cell.length_b   1.000
_cell.length_c   1.000
_cell.angle_alpha   90.00
_cell.angle_beta   90.00
_cell.angle_gamma   90.00
#
_symmetry.space_group_name_H-M   'P 1'
#
loop_
_entity.id
_entity.type
_entity.pdbx_description
1 polymer ?
#
loop_
_entity_poly.entity_id
_entity_poly.type
_entity_poly.pdbx_seq_one_letter_code
_entity_poly.pdbx_strand_id
1 'polypeptide(L)'
;INIGALCTNSDLKNDYSTVQVHLKGEFKDSETTKVGSFMGDHTKLGIGCLLNTGTVIGVGSNIVTAGKVLPKFIPSFTLVFTRMKKRGKK
;
A
#
# COMPACT_ATOMS: atom_id res chain seq x y z
N ILE A 1 0.72 7.32 13.54
CA ILE A 1 0.87 7.11 12.08
C ILE A 1 1.02 8.48 11.41
N ASN A 2 1.80 8.60 10.34
CA ASN A 2 1.84 9.79 9.48
C ASN A 2 1.33 9.43 8.09
N ILE A 3 0.33 10.17 7.59
CA ILE A 3 -0.25 9.95 6.26
C ILE A 3 -0.04 11.25 5.47
N GLY A 4 0.80 11.18 4.44
CA GLY A 4 1.04 12.31 3.56
C GLY A 4 -0.23 12.77 2.84
N ALA A 5 -0.24 14.03 2.41
CA ALA A 5 -1.35 14.56 1.63
C ALA A 5 -1.60 13.72 0.37
N LEU A 6 -2.86 13.66 -0.06
CA LEU A 6 -3.27 12.94 -1.27
C LEU A 6 -2.92 11.44 -1.29
N CYS A 7 -2.70 10.82 -0.13
CA CYS A 7 -2.71 9.36 -0.07
C CYS A 7 -4.11 8.84 -0.34
N THR A 8 -4.23 7.88 -1.26
CA THR A 8 -5.51 7.25 -1.61
C THR A 8 -5.43 5.75 -1.37
N ASN A 9 -6.54 5.17 -0.91
CA ASN A 9 -6.69 3.72 -0.80
C ASN A 9 -7.95 3.30 -1.55
N SER A 10 -7.88 2.17 -2.24
CA SER A 10 -9.05 1.49 -2.78
C SER A 10 -9.55 0.49 -1.73
N ASP A 11 -10.86 0.45 -1.51
CA ASP A 11 -11.53 -0.53 -0.64
C ASP A 11 -12.23 -1.64 -1.44
N LEU A 12 -12.58 -1.40 -2.70
CA LEU A 12 -13.24 -2.35 -3.59
C LEU A 12 -12.39 -2.62 -4.83
N LYS A 13 -12.19 -3.91 -5.16
CA LYS A 13 -11.50 -4.28 -6.41
C LYS A 13 -12.39 -3.97 -7.62
N ASN A 14 -11.77 -3.56 -8.72
CA ASN A 14 -12.48 -3.23 -9.96
C ASN A 14 -13.22 -4.42 -10.58
N ASP A 15 -12.84 -5.65 -10.22
CA ASP A 15 -13.47 -6.89 -10.68
C ASP A 15 -14.54 -7.41 -9.71
N TYR A 16 -14.84 -6.68 -8.63
CA TYR A 16 -15.82 -7.03 -7.59
C TYR A 16 -15.59 -8.39 -6.90
N SER A 17 -14.44 -9.03 -7.10
CA SER A 17 -14.13 -10.29 -6.42
C SER A 17 -13.65 -10.06 -4.97
N THR A 18 -13.56 -11.11 -4.17
CA THR A 18 -13.20 -11.01 -2.73
C THR A 18 -11.76 -10.57 -2.52
N VAL A 19 -11.50 -9.73 -1.53
CA VAL A 19 -10.17 -9.12 -1.33
C VAL A 19 -9.24 -10.06 -0.57
N GLN A 20 -8.09 -10.40 -1.14
CA GLN A 20 -7.05 -11.12 -0.37
C GLN A 20 -6.25 -10.17 0.53
N VAL A 21 -5.85 -10.62 1.71
CA VAL A 21 -5.02 -9.87 2.67
C VAL A 21 -3.81 -10.69 3.10
N HIS A 22 -2.68 -10.05 3.37
CA HIS A 22 -1.49 -10.75 3.82
C HIS A 22 -1.52 -10.94 5.34
N LEU A 23 -1.63 -12.19 5.80
CA LEU A 23 -1.73 -12.55 7.21
C LEU A 23 -0.80 -13.73 7.50
N LYS A 24 0.03 -13.61 8.54
CA LYS A 24 0.93 -14.68 9.01
C LYS A 24 1.84 -15.29 7.92
N GLY A 25 2.27 -14.48 6.95
CA GLY A 25 3.21 -14.90 5.89
C GLY A 25 2.54 -15.46 4.63
N GLU A 26 1.21 -15.43 4.55
CA GLU A 26 0.47 -15.91 3.39
C GLU A 26 -0.66 -14.95 3.01
N PHE A 27 -1.11 -15.00 1.75
CA PHE A 27 -2.31 -14.31 1.33
C PHE A 27 -3.53 -15.18 1.65
N LYS A 28 -4.45 -14.63 2.44
CA LYS A 28 -5.74 -15.26 2.75
C LYS A 28 -6.87 -14.45 2.12
N ASP A 29 -7.93 -15.13 1.68
CA ASP A 29 -9.16 -14.44 1.30
C ASP A 29 -9.82 -13.81 2.54
N SER A 30 -10.39 -12.61 2.38
CA SER A 30 -11.19 -11.95 3.40
C SER A 30 -12.67 -12.34 3.34
N GLU A 31 -13.10 -13.04 2.30
CA GLU A 31 -14.50 -13.43 2.04
C GLU A 31 -15.45 -12.23 1.88
N THR A 32 -14.91 -11.02 1.75
CA THR A 32 -15.65 -9.78 1.50
C THR A 32 -15.09 -9.04 0.29
N THR A 33 -15.97 -8.31 -0.40
CA THR A 33 -15.61 -7.49 -1.56
C THR A 33 -15.03 -6.14 -1.16
N LYS A 34 -15.22 -5.70 0.09
CA LYS A 34 -14.75 -4.41 0.60
C LYS A 34 -13.73 -4.55 1.73
N VAL A 35 -12.47 -4.23 1.43
CA VAL A 35 -11.36 -4.13 2.38
C VAL A 35 -10.40 -3.02 1.91
N GLY A 36 -10.25 -2.00 2.74
CA GLY A 36 -9.29 -0.89 2.53
C GLY A 36 -7.85 -1.33 2.72
N SER A 37 -7.15 -0.74 3.69
CA SER A 37 -5.75 -1.08 3.99
C SER A 37 -5.51 -1.19 5.49
N PHE A 38 -4.50 -1.97 5.87
CA PHE A 38 -4.04 -2.16 7.23
C PHE A 38 -2.67 -1.50 7.38
N MET A 39 -2.50 -0.66 8.39
CA MET A 39 -1.26 0.06 8.64
C MET A 39 -0.80 -0.18 10.06
N GLY A 40 0.41 -0.71 10.20
CA GLY A 40 1.06 -0.88 11.49
C GLY A 40 1.45 0.46 12.11
N ASP A 41 1.63 0.45 13.43
CA ASP A 41 2.02 1.62 14.19
C ASP A 41 3.31 2.28 13.68
N HIS A 42 3.43 3.59 13.89
CA HIS A 42 4.58 4.41 13.49
C HIS A 42 4.92 4.44 11.99
N THR A 43 4.08 3.85 11.13
CA THR A 43 4.18 3.95 9.66
C THR A 43 4.09 5.40 9.18
N LYS A 44 4.86 5.72 8.14
CA LYS A 44 4.86 7.03 7.46
C LYS A 44 4.65 6.84 5.96
N LEU A 45 3.60 7.46 5.44
CA LEU A 45 3.31 7.49 4.01
C LEU A 45 3.69 8.86 3.44
N GLY A 46 4.49 8.88 2.38
CA GLY A 46 4.79 10.09 1.62
C GLY A 46 3.55 10.62 0.87
N ILE A 47 3.66 11.83 0.35
CA ILE A 47 2.60 12.47 -0.42
C ILE A 47 2.24 11.63 -1.65
N GLY A 48 0.95 11.46 -1.93
CA GLY A 48 0.48 10.77 -3.12
C GLY A 48 0.66 9.26 -3.09
N CYS A 49 0.73 8.62 -1.91
CA CYS A 49 0.76 7.16 -1.84
C CYS A 49 -0.54 6.56 -2.39
N LEU A 50 -0.41 5.56 -3.26
CA LEU A 50 -1.53 4.85 -3.87
C LEU A 50 -1.57 3.42 -3.30
N LEU A 51 -2.56 3.12 -2.47
CA LEU A 51 -2.73 1.82 -1.81
C LEU A 51 -3.83 1.01 -2.50
N ASN A 52 -3.54 -0.26 -2.80
CA ASN A 52 -4.53 -1.21 -3.29
C ASN A 52 -5.42 -1.75 -2.17
N THR A 53 -6.53 -2.37 -2.54
CA THR A 53 -7.39 -3.13 -1.61
C THR A 53 -6.60 -4.20 -0.86
N GLY A 54 -6.90 -4.34 0.43
CA GLY A 54 -6.26 -5.28 1.33
C GLY A 54 -4.75 -5.07 1.51
N THR A 55 -4.20 -3.89 1.19
CA THR A 55 -2.77 -3.62 1.40
C THR A 55 -2.42 -3.66 2.88
N VAL A 56 -1.40 -4.42 3.25
CA VAL A 56 -0.90 -4.54 4.64
C VAL A 56 0.49 -3.93 4.74
N ILE A 57 0.63 -2.92 5.59
CA ILE A 57 1.89 -2.24 5.87
C ILE A 57 2.31 -2.54 7.31
N GLY A 58 3.51 -3.09 7.49
CA GLY A 58 4.09 -3.41 8.79
C GLY A 58 4.45 -2.17 9.61
N VAL A 59 4.78 -2.40 10.88
CA VAL A 59 5.09 -1.33 11.84
C VAL A 59 6.39 -0.62 11.49
N GLY A 60 6.47 0.68 11.79
CA GLY A 60 7.69 1.48 11.66
C GLY A 60 8.19 1.66 10.22
N SER A 61 7.38 1.35 9.21
CA SER A 61 7.77 1.45 7.81
C SER A 61 7.69 2.89 7.28
N ASN A 62 8.58 3.22 6.34
CA ASN A 62 8.67 4.54 5.71
C ASN A 62 8.49 4.40 4.20
N ILE A 63 7.43 4.98 3.66
CA ILE A 63 7.01 4.77 2.28
C ILE A 63 7.14 6.07 1.50
N VAL A 64 8.12 6.11 0.61
CA VAL A 64 8.38 7.24 -0.28
C VAL A 64 8.15 6.76 -1.72
N THR A 65 6.97 7.06 -2.25
CA THR A 65 6.59 6.70 -3.62
C THR A 65 6.53 7.91 -4.52
N ALA A 66 6.67 7.67 -5.81
CA ALA A 66 6.57 8.68 -6.86
C ALA A 66 5.43 8.33 -7.82
N GLY A 67 4.22 8.22 -7.27
CA GLY A 67 2.99 7.98 -8.04
C GLY A 67 2.81 6.55 -8.54
N LYS A 68 3.55 5.57 -8.02
CA LYS A 68 3.28 4.15 -8.29
C LYS A 68 2.42 3.54 -7.19
N VAL A 69 1.57 2.61 -7.60
CA VAL A 69 0.80 1.75 -6.70
C VAL A 69 1.75 0.93 -5.84
N LEU A 70 1.49 0.91 -4.54
CA LEU A 70 2.32 0.21 -3.56
C LEU A 70 2.10 -1.32 -3.61
N PRO A 71 3.09 -2.12 -3.21
CA PRO A 71 2.92 -3.57 -3.04
C PRO A 71 1.81 -3.89 -2.05
N LYS A 72 1.13 -5.03 -2.25
CA LYS A 72 0.03 -5.47 -1.36
C LYS A 72 0.48 -5.83 0.05
N PHE A 73 1.76 -6.15 0.23
CA PHE A 73 2.36 -6.38 1.53
C PHE A 73 3.69 -5.64 1.62
N ILE A 74 3.89 -4.91 2.71
CA ILE A 74 5.13 -4.23 3.06
C ILE A 74 5.53 -4.69 4.46
N PRO A 75 6.69 -5.34 4.65
CA PRO A 75 7.14 -5.79 5.97
C PRO A 75 7.37 -4.62 6.94
N SER A 76 7.47 -4.94 8.22
CA SER A 76 7.86 -3.99 9.26
C SER A 76 9.28 -3.46 9.05
N PHE A 77 9.56 -2.26 9.55
CA PHE A 77 10.87 -1.61 9.52
C PHE A 77 11.47 -1.49 8.11
N THR A 78 10.61 -1.35 7.09
CA THR A 78 11.02 -1.31 5.69
C THR A 78 10.95 0.11 5.14
N LEU A 79 12.00 0.53 4.42
CA LEU A 79 11.98 1.72 3.59
C LEU A 79 11.59 1.31 2.16
N VAL A 80 10.43 1.76 1.70
CA VAL A 80 10.04 1.63 0.29
C VAL A 80 10.36 2.94 -0.39
N PHE A 81 11.28 2.91 -1.35
CA PHE A 81 11.67 4.09 -2.13
C PHE A 81 11.48 3.82 -3.63
N THR A 82 10.54 4.53 -4.26
CA THR A 82 10.33 4.43 -5.71
C THR A 82 10.96 5.62 -6.42
N ARG A 83 11.87 5.33 -7.33
CA ARG A 83 12.57 6.34 -8.13
C ARG A 83 11.74 6.70 -9.38
N MET A 84 11.53 8.00 -9.63
CA MET A 84 10.97 8.46 -10.91
C MET A 84 11.95 8.13 -12.03
N LYS A 85 11.48 7.44 -13.07
CA LYS A 85 12.25 7.35 -14.32
C LYS A 85 12.33 8.76 -14.91
N LYS A 86 13.55 9.26 -15.14
CA LYS A 86 13.74 10.46 -15.96
C LYS A 86 13.16 10.15 -17.34
N ARG A 87 12.18 10.95 -17.81
CA ARG A 87 11.76 10.89 -19.22
C ARG A 87 13.01 11.22 -20.05
N GLY A 88 13.44 10.30 -20.90
CA GLY A 88 14.51 10.57 -21.84
C GLY A 88 14.12 11.78 -22.68
N LYS A 89 14.97 12.80 -22.71
CA LYS A 89 14.87 13.84 -23.73
C LYS A 89 15.08 13.11 -25.07
N LYS A 90 14.05 13.12 -25.92
CA LYS A 90 14.25 12.88 -27.35
C LYS A 90 15.12 14.01 -27.90
#